data_AF-C7Q3J8-F1
#
_entry.id   AF-C7Q3J8-F1
#
_cell.length_a   1.000
_cell.length_b   1.000
_cell.length_c   1.000
_cell.angle_alpha   90.00
_cell.angle_beta   90.00
_cell.angle_gamma   90.00
#
_symmetry.space_group_name_H-M   'P 1'
#
loop_
_entity.id
_entity.type
_entity.pdbx_description
1 polymer ?
#
loop_
_entity_poly.entity_id
_entity_poly.type
_entity_poly.pdbx_seq_one_letter_code
_entity_poly.pdbx_strand_id
1 'polypeptide(L)'
;MDDPVDISALQRLVQRHRAERGLSLRAAAEESEVPFNTLARVEKGHLPDLANFRRIVEWLGLPPERFFEPPRVRTESTPELIAYHLARDPNLSDAAAGRIAALVRDLYDTMAEPAGAVQVHLRAASTFTPQAARALGELLETIQAKLESRSGGAPSAEDR
;
A
#
# COMPACT_ATOMS: atom_id res chain seq x y z
N MET A 1 -10.73 15.33 -2.94
CA MET A 1 -11.37 14.13 -2.35
C MET A 1 -10.67 12.96 -3.02
N ASP A 2 -9.87 12.22 -2.27
CA ASP A 2 -9.31 10.95 -2.74
C ASP A 2 -10.50 10.01 -2.94
N ASP A 3 -10.90 9.78 -4.19
CA ASP A 3 -11.88 8.72 -4.47
C ASP A 3 -11.20 7.38 -4.13
N PRO A 4 -11.84 6.50 -3.33
CA PRO A 4 -11.25 5.25 -2.87
C PRO A 4 -10.99 4.23 -4.01
N VAL A 5 -11.34 4.59 -5.24
CA VAL A 5 -11.24 3.77 -6.45
C VAL A 5 -10.37 4.49 -7.48
N ASP A 6 -9.35 3.82 -8.01
CA ASP A 6 -8.55 4.29 -9.14
C ASP A 6 -9.35 4.19 -10.44
N ILE A 7 -10.21 5.18 -10.66
CA ILE A 7 -11.07 5.31 -11.86
C ILE A 7 -10.21 5.45 -13.12
N SER A 8 -9.04 6.07 -13.02
CA SER A 8 -8.13 6.26 -14.15
C SER A 8 -7.54 4.91 -14.62
N ALA A 9 -7.21 4.01 -13.69
CA ALA A 9 -6.82 2.65 -14.03
C ALA A 9 -7.96 1.88 -14.69
N LEU A 10 -9.19 1.97 -14.14
CA LEU A 10 -10.37 1.34 -14.73
C LEU A 10 -10.59 1.79 -16.18
N GLN A 11 -10.56 3.10 -16.42
CA GLN A 11 -10.71 3.69 -17.76
C GLN A 11 -9.68 3.11 -18.75
N ARG A 12 -8.39 3.13 -18.39
CA ARG A 12 -7.30 2.65 -19.27
C ARG A 12 -7.44 1.16 -19.56
N LEU A 13 -7.81 0.35 -18.56
CA LEU A 13 -7.93 -1.10 -18.72
C LEU A 13 -9.12 -1.47 -19.60
N VAL A 14 -10.26 -0.79 -19.46
CA VAL A 14 -11.43 -0.98 -20.33
C VAL A 14 -11.09 -0.65 -21.78
N GLN A 15 -10.48 0.52 -22.03
CA GLN A 15 -10.08 0.93 -23.37
C GLN A 15 -9.09 -0.06 -24.01
N ARG A 16 -8.08 -0.50 -23.23
CA ARG A 16 -7.08 -1.46 -23.69
C ARG A 16 -7.70 -2.82 -24.01
N HIS A 17 -8.48 -3.38 -23.08
CA HIS A 17 -9.13 -4.68 -23.26
C HIS A 17 -10.05 -4.68 -24.48
N ARG A 18 -10.77 -3.59 -24.71
CA ARG A 18 -11.60 -3.41 -25.91
C ARG A 18 -10.77 -3.36 -27.19
N ALA A 19 -9.68 -2.59 -27.19
CA ALA A 19 -8.79 -2.43 -28.34
C ALA A 19 -8.07 -3.73 -28.72
N GLU A 20 -7.57 -4.48 -27.74
CA GLU A 20 -6.90 -5.77 -27.93
C GLU A 20 -7.83 -6.81 -28.57
N ARG A 21 -9.14 -6.70 -28.32
CA ARG A 21 -10.16 -7.60 -28.84
C ARG A 21 -10.86 -7.07 -30.10
N GLY A 22 -10.47 -5.89 -30.59
CA GLY A 22 -11.07 -5.25 -31.77
C GLY A 22 -12.55 -4.93 -31.61
N LEU A 23 -13.04 -4.76 -30.37
CA LEU A 23 -14.46 -4.61 -30.10
C LEU A 23 -14.92 -3.15 -30.30
N SER A 24 -16.10 -2.99 -30.91
CA SER A 24 -16.81 -1.71 -30.84
C SER A 24 -17.33 -1.47 -29.42
N LEU A 25 -17.61 -0.21 -29.08
CA LEU A 25 -18.15 0.11 -27.76
C LEU A 25 -19.52 -0.54 -27.51
N ARG A 26 -20.32 -0.77 -28.56
CA ARG A 26 -21.59 -1.52 -28.46
C ARG A 26 -21.36 -2.99 -28.19
N ALA A 27 -20.44 -3.62 -28.93
CA ALA A 27 -20.09 -5.02 -28.73
C ALA A 27 -19.51 -5.27 -27.33
N ALA A 28 -18.66 -4.36 -26.84
CA ALA A 28 -18.12 -4.44 -25.48
C ALA A 28 -19.21 -4.27 -24.40
N ALA A 29 -20.22 -3.42 -24.64
CA ALA A 29 -21.34 -3.26 -23.72
C ALA A 29 -22.23 -4.51 -23.64
N GLU A 30 -22.47 -5.16 -24.79
CA GLU A 30 -23.17 -6.44 -24.84
C GLU A 30 -22.38 -7.53 -24.12
N GLU A 31 -21.08 -7.62 -24.36
CA GLU A 31 -20.26 -8.69 -23.78
C GLU A 31 -20.01 -8.53 -22.27
N SER A 32 -19.84 -7.29 -21.80
CA SER A 32 -19.68 -7.01 -20.37
C SER A 32 -21.01 -6.97 -19.61
N GLU A 33 -22.15 -7.14 -20.28
CA GLU A 33 -23.50 -6.97 -19.71
C GLU A 33 -23.71 -5.61 -19.01
N VAL A 34 -23.00 -4.58 -19.48
CA VAL A 34 -23.04 -3.22 -18.91
C VAL A 34 -23.77 -2.32 -19.90
N PRO A 35 -24.72 -1.46 -19.44
CA PRO A 35 -25.41 -0.55 -20.33
C PRO A 35 -24.43 0.32 -21.13
N PHE A 36 -24.65 0.45 -22.44
CA PHE A 36 -23.78 1.21 -23.35
C PHE A 36 -23.43 2.61 -22.82
N ASN A 37 -24.43 3.34 -22.29
CA ASN A 37 -24.22 4.67 -21.74
C ASN A 37 -23.31 4.67 -20.51
N THR A 38 -23.36 3.62 -19.69
CA THR A 38 -22.49 3.45 -18.52
C THR A 38 -21.07 3.16 -18.98
N LEU A 39 -20.88 2.22 -19.90
CA LEU A 39 -19.55 1.88 -20.43
C LEU A 39 -18.89 3.08 -21.14
N ALA A 40 -19.67 3.85 -21.90
CA ALA A 40 -19.22 5.08 -22.54
C ALA A 40 -18.77 6.15 -21.54
N ARG A 41 -19.43 6.23 -20.38
CA ARG A 41 -19.03 7.13 -19.29
C ARG A 41 -17.78 6.63 -18.57
N VAL A 42 -17.64 5.32 -18.39
CA VAL A 42 -16.43 4.72 -17.81
C VAL A 42 -15.20 4.95 -18.69
N GLU A 43 -15.32 4.82 -20.02
CA GLU A 43 -14.23 5.17 -20.95
C GLU A 43 -13.87 6.67 -20.95
N LYS A 44 -14.73 7.52 -20.37
CA LYS A 44 -14.47 8.96 -20.14
C LYS A 44 -13.99 9.28 -18.71
N GLY A 45 -13.78 8.26 -17.87
CA GLY A 45 -13.28 8.43 -16.50
C GLY A 45 -14.36 8.71 -15.46
N HIS A 46 -15.61 8.27 -15.68
CA HIS A 46 -16.64 8.31 -14.64
C HIS A 46 -16.70 7.02 -13.84
N LEU A 47 -16.93 7.15 -12.53
CA LEU A 47 -17.20 6.02 -11.64
C LEU A 47 -18.59 5.40 -11.95
N PRO A 48 -18.66 4.09 -12.28
CA PRO A 48 -19.92 3.38 -12.37
C PRO A 48 -20.45 3.02 -10.98
N ASP A 49 -21.72 2.63 -10.88
CA ASP A 49 -22.24 2.01 -9.65
C ASP A 49 -21.56 0.66 -9.37
N LEU A 50 -21.76 0.14 -8.16
CA LEU A 50 -21.13 -1.11 -7.71
C LEU A 50 -21.47 -2.33 -8.58
N ALA A 51 -22.71 -2.40 -9.08
CA ALA A 51 -23.15 -3.54 -9.89
C ALA A 51 -22.45 -3.53 -11.26
N ASN A 52 -22.41 -2.38 -11.91
CA ASN A 52 -21.73 -2.19 -13.19
C ASN A 52 -20.21 -2.27 -13.04
N PHE A 53 -19.64 -1.76 -11.95
CA PHE A 53 -18.23 -1.94 -11.63
C PHE A 53 -17.85 -3.42 -11.59
N ARG A 54 -18.62 -4.24 -10.85
CA ARG A 54 -18.36 -5.68 -10.74
C ARG A 54 -18.37 -6.38 -12.10
N ARG A 55 -19.40 -6.11 -12.92
CA ARG A 55 -19.51 -6.67 -14.27
C ARG A 55 -18.32 -6.31 -15.16
N ILE A 56 -17.88 -5.04 -15.12
CA ILE A 56 -16.71 -4.58 -15.88
C ILE A 56 -15.46 -5.31 -15.41
N VAL A 57 -15.25 -5.42 -14.10
CA VAL A 57 -14.07 -6.07 -13.53
C VAL A 57 -14.03 -7.58 -13.83
N GLU A 58 -15.18 -8.25 -13.76
CA GLU A 58 -15.35 -9.64 -14.17
C GLU A 58 -15.06 -9.83 -15.66
N TRP A 59 -15.58 -8.96 -16.52
CA TRP A 59 -15.30 -8.96 -17.96
C TRP A 59 -13.81 -8.76 -18.27
N LEU A 60 -13.12 -7.90 -17.50
CA LEU A 60 -11.67 -7.71 -17.59
C LEU A 60 -10.86 -8.90 -17.05
N GLY A 61 -11.49 -9.84 -16.34
CA GLY A 61 -10.82 -10.96 -15.68
C GLY A 61 -9.89 -10.53 -14.54
N LEU A 62 -10.21 -9.42 -13.86
CA LEU A 62 -9.38 -8.85 -12.81
C LEU A 62 -10.07 -8.95 -11.44
N PRO A 63 -9.31 -9.02 -10.34
CA PRO A 63 -9.87 -8.89 -8.99
C PRO A 63 -10.29 -7.43 -8.71
N PRO A 64 -11.47 -7.17 -8.12
CA PRO A 64 -11.94 -5.83 -7.74
C PRO A 64 -10.95 -5.05 -6.89
N GLU A 65 -10.24 -5.75 -5.99
CA GLU A 65 -9.28 -5.20 -5.03
C GLU A 65 -8.16 -4.40 -5.71
N ARG A 66 -7.87 -4.70 -6.99
CA ARG A 66 -6.87 -3.99 -7.79
C ARG A 66 -7.20 -2.51 -8.00
N PHE A 67 -8.48 -2.16 -8.00
CA PHE A 67 -8.94 -0.81 -8.28
C PHE A 67 -9.16 0.01 -7.02
N PHE A 68 -9.12 -0.60 -5.85
CA PHE A 68 -9.14 0.13 -4.60
C PHE A 68 -7.70 0.47 -4.23
N GLU A 69 -7.47 1.63 -3.60
CA GLU A 69 -6.18 1.83 -2.95
C GLU A 69 -5.98 0.63 -2.00
N PRO A 70 -4.86 -0.11 -2.11
CA PRO A 70 -4.55 -1.11 -1.11
C PRO A 70 -4.63 -0.38 0.23
N PRO A 71 -5.27 -0.97 1.28
CA PRO A 71 -5.30 -0.34 2.58
C PRO A 71 -3.87 0.04 2.87
N ARG A 72 -3.60 1.36 2.96
CA ARG A 72 -2.25 1.86 3.22
C ARG A 72 -1.78 1.03 4.38
N VAL A 73 -0.80 0.15 4.15
CA VAL A 73 -0.14 -0.54 5.26
C VAL A 73 0.29 0.62 6.11
N ARG A 74 -0.37 0.81 7.24
CA ARG A 74 -0.06 1.91 8.14
C ARG A 74 1.37 1.63 8.56
N THR A 75 2.30 2.30 7.89
CA THR A 75 3.71 2.33 8.26
C THR A 75 3.90 3.08 9.58
N GLU A 76 2.84 3.69 10.09
CA GLU A 76 2.73 4.19 11.44
C GLU A 76 2.70 3.00 12.40
N SER A 77 3.76 2.84 13.18
CA SER A 77 3.78 1.93 14.31
C SER A 77 2.68 2.31 15.33
N THR A 78 2.32 1.35 16.19
CA THR A 78 1.24 1.53 17.17
C THR A 78 1.38 2.81 18.01
N PRO A 79 2.58 3.21 18.48
CA PRO A 79 2.75 4.46 19.23
C PRO A 79 2.42 5.73 18.44
N GLU A 80 2.69 5.76 17.14
CA GLU A 80 2.47 6.89 16.24
C GLU A 80 0.98 7.09 15.99
N LEU A 81 0.23 5.99 15.86
CA LEU A 81 -1.23 6.03 15.79
C LEU A 81 -1.84 6.58 17.08
N ILE A 82 -1.32 6.16 18.23
CA ILE A 82 -1.77 6.68 19.53
C ILE A 82 -1.48 8.18 19.62
N ALA A 83 -0.26 8.61 19.25
CA ALA A 83 0.12 10.02 19.23
C ALA A 83 -0.79 10.86 18.31
N TYR A 84 -1.13 10.35 17.13
CA TYR A 84 -2.05 11.00 16.19
C TYR A 84 -3.44 11.23 16.80
N HIS A 85 -3.97 10.22 17.51
CA HIS A 85 -5.27 10.35 18.17
C HIS A 85 -5.23 11.33 19.35
N LEU A 86 -4.19 11.27 20.18
CA LEU A 86 -4.02 12.18 21.32
C LEU A 86 -3.92 13.64 20.88
N ALA A 87 -3.22 13.92 19.78
CA ALA A 87 -3.08 15.27 19.23
C ALA A 87 -4.40 15.87 18.68
N ARG A 88 -5.43 15.04 18.50
CA ARG A 88 -6.76 15.45 18.00
C ARG A 88 -7.84 15.37 19.09
N ASP A 89 -7.48 15.02 20.32
CA ASP A 89 -8.43 14.94 21.42
C ASP A 89 -8.76 16.36 21.92
N PRO A 90 -10.03 16.81 21.82
CA PRO A 90 -10.42 18.15 22.26
C PRO A 90 -10.31 18.35 23.78
N ASN A 91 -10.14 17.29 24.57
CA ASN A 91 -9.97 17.36 26.02
C ASN A 91 -8.50 17.50 26.45
N LEU A 92 -7.55 17.43 25.51
CA LEU A 92 -6.13 17.52 25.79
C LEU A 92 -5.56 18.81 25.18
N SER A 93 -4.66 19.46 25.91
CA SER A 93 -3.79 20.46 25.30
C SER A 93 -2.67 19.77 24.51
N ASP A 94 -2.13 20.43 23.49
CA ASP A 94 -1.01 19.91 22.68
C ASP A 94 0.15 19.41 23.56
N ALA A 95 0.46 20.17 24.61
CA ALA A 95 1.49 19.81 25.57
C ALA A 95 1.15 18.55 26.38
N ALA A 96 -0.12 18.35 26.75
CA ALA A 96 -0.56 17.13 27.45
C ALA A 96 -0.56 15.91 26.51
N ALA A 97 -1.09 16.07 25.30
CA ALA A 97 -1.09 15.03 24.27
C ALA A 97 0.35 14.57 23.93
N GLY A 98 1.27 15.52 23.74
CA GLY A 98 2.68 15.22 23.49
C GLY A 98 3.35 14.43 24.61
N ARG A 99 3.08 14.77 25.88
CA ARG A 99 3.61 14.04 27.04
C ARG A 99 3.09 12.61 27.12
N ILE A 100 1.79 12.42 26.92
CA ILE A 100 1.18 11.08 26.94
C ILE A 100 1.77 10.24 25.80
N ALA A 101 1.90 10.81 24.60
CA ALA A 101 2.50 10.13 23.46
C ALA A 101 3.96 9.72 23.70
N ALA A 102 4.75 10.55 24.39
CA ALA A 102 6.12 10.21 24.76
C ALA A 102 6.18 9.02 25.73
N LEU A 103 5.36 9.04 26.79
CA LEU A 103 5.28 7.93 27.74
C LEU A 103 4.86 6.62 27.06
N VAL A 104 3.90 6.68 26.14
CA VAL A 104 3.46 5.51 25.38
C VAL A 104 4.59 4.96 24.51
N ARG A 105 5.35 5.81 23.81
CA ARG A 105 6.53 5.38 23.03
C ARG A 105 7.57 4.71 23.91
N ASP A 106 7.95 5.34 25.01
CA ASP A 106 8.98 4.80 25.92
C ASP A 106 8.56 3.42 26.48
N LEU A 107 7.30 3.29 26.89
CA LEU A 107 6.75 2.02 27.37
C LEU A 107 6.68 0.97 26.26
N TYR A 108 6.27 1.37 25.06
CA TYR A 108 6.21 0.48 23.90
C TYR A 108 7.60 -0.04 23.54
N ASP A 109 8.61 0.82 23.43
CA ASP A 109 9.98 0.44 23.10
C ASP A 109 10.59 -0.49 24.16
N THR A 110 10.22 -0.30 25.42
CA THR A 110 10.68 -1.16 26.53
C THR A 110 10.03 -2.53 26.53
N MET A 111 8.76 -2.63 26.12
CA MET A 111 7.93 -3.84 26.27
C MET A 111 7.72 -4.61 24.98
N ALA A 112 7.85 -3.96 23.82
CA ALA A 112 7.70 -4.60 22.54
C ALA A 112 8.80 -5.64 22.38
N GLU A 113 8.39 -6.90 22.14
CA GLU A 113 9.35 -7.88 21.66
C GLU A 113 9.86 -7.38 20.30
N PRO A 114 11.18 -7.43 20.05
CA PRO A 114 11.72 -7.10 18.74
C PRO A 114 10.96 -7.95 17.73
N ALA A 115 10.27 -7.31 16.78
CA ALA A 115 9.53 -7.99 15.73
C ALA A 115 10.43 -9.09 15.18
N GLY A 116 10.03 -10.34 15.43
CA GLY A 116 10.94 -11.48 15.43
C GLY A 116 11.90 -11.40 14.26
N ALA A 117 13.21 -11.38 14.55
CA ALA A 117 14.25 -11.34 13.54
C ALA A 117 13.84 -12.30 12.42
N VAL A 118 13.65 -11.78 11.20
CA VAL A 118 13.16 -12.56 10.07
C VAL A 118 14.15 -13.71 9.87
N GLN A 119 13.80 -14.90 10.35
CA GLN A 119 14.63 -16.09 10.17
C GLN A 119 14.51 -16.51 8.71
N VAL A 120 15.51 -16.13 7.93
CA VAL A 120 15.64 -16.57 6.54
C VAL A 120 16.25 -17.97 6.54
N HIS A 121 15.45 -18.99 6.25
CA HIS A 121 15.97 -20.33 5.99
C HIS A 121 16.45 -20.41 4.55
N LEU A 122 17.77 -20.50 4.36
CA LEU A 122 18.36 -20.75 3.05
C LEU A 122 18.16 -22.23 2.72
N ARG A 123 17.46 -22.53 1.62
CA ARG A 123 17.30 -23.90 1.12
C ARG A 123 18.66 -24.41 0.64
N ALA A 124 19.04 -25.61 1.07
CA ALA A 124 20.22 -26.28 0.54
C ALA A 124 20.11 -26.42 -0.99
N ALA A 125 21.01 -25.76 -1.70
CA ALA A 125 21.16 -25.82 -3.15
C ALA A 125 22.65 -25.94 -3.49
N SER A 126 23.00 -26.64 -4.56
CA SER A 126 24.40 -26.82 -4.98
C SER A 126 25.12 -25.52 -5.34
N THR A 127 24.36 -24.47 -5.63
CA THR A 127 24.85 -23.10 -5.85
C THR A 127 25.28 -22.39 -4.57
N PHE A 128 24.88 -22.91 -3.40
CA PHE A 128 25.16 -22.33 -2.09
C PHE A 128 26.46 -22.89 -1.50
N THR A 129 27.56 -22.67 -2.22
CA THR A 129 28.90 -23.06 -1.77
C THR A 129 29.32 -22.25 -0.53
N PRO A 130 30.32 -22.69 0.26
CA PRO A 130 30.80 -21.93 1.41
C PRO A 130 31.24 -20.50 1.07
N GLN A 131 31.79 -20.28 -0.13
CA GLN A 131 32.16 -18.95 -0.60
C GLN A 131 30.95 -18.09 -0.91
N ALA A 132 29.93 -18.65 -1.59
CA ALA A 132 28.68 -17.95 -1.87
C ALA A 132 27.91 -17.58 -0.59
N ALA A 133 27.93 -18.46 0.41
CA ALA A 133 27.31 -18.20 1.71
C ALA A 133 27.97 -17.02 2.45
N ARG A 134 29.31 -16.94 2.44
CA ARG A 134 30.04 -15.80 3.04
C ARG A 134 29.75 -14.49 2.31
N ALA A 135 29.81 -14.50 0.98
CA ALA A 135 29.51 -13.32 0.17
C ALA A 135 28.07 -12.81 0.40
N LEU A 136 27.10 -13.72 0.56
CA LEU A 136 25.74 -13.32 0.91
C LEU A 136 25.67 -12.72 2.32
N GLY A 137 26.36 -13.31 3.30
CA GLY A 137 26.42 -12.77 4.67
C GLY A 137 26.93 -11.32 4.71
N GLU A 138 28.06 -11.06 4.05
CA GLU A 138 28.65 -9.71 3.95
C GLU A 138 27.69 -8.70 3.28
N LEU A 139 26.97 -9.14 2.25
CA LEU A 139 25.96 -8.31 1.58
C LEU A 139 24.80 -8.00 2.52
N LEU A 140 24.30 -8.99 3.26
CA LEU A 140 23.19 -8.82 4.21
C LEU A 140 23.56 -7.88 5.35
N GLU A 141 24.76 -8.01 5.91
CA GLU A 141 25.30 -7.07 6.92
C GLU A 141 25.37 -5.64 6.37
N THR A 142 25.84 -5.48 5.13
CA THR A 142 25.90 -4.17 4.46
C THR A 142 24.50 -3.57 4.27
N ILE A 143 23.51 -4.39 3.89
CA ILE A 143 22.12 -3.97 3.72
C ILE A 143 21.54 -3.55 5.07
N GLN A 144 21.74 -4.33 6.13
CA GLN A 144 21.26 -4.03 7.48
C GLN A 144 21.83 -2.69 7.99
N ALA A 145 23.14 -2.49 7.90
CA ALA A 145 23.78 -1.25 8.32
C ALA A 145 23.22 -0.02 7.59
N LYS A 146 22.96 -0.14 6.29
CA LYS A 146 22.35 0.94 5.49
C LYS A 146 20.91 1.23 5.89
N LEU A 147 20.13 0.20 6.24
CA LEU A 147 18.74 0.37 6.69
C LEU A 147 18.67 1.04 8.06
N GLU A 148 19.49 0.61 9.01
CA GLU A 148 19.58 1.20 10.35
C GLU A 148 20.07 2.66 10.29
N SER A 149 21.02 2.99 9.43
CA SER A 149 21.45 4.38 9.22
C SER A 149 20.37 5.28 8.60
N ARG A 150 19.38 4.69 7.91
CA ARG A 150 18.28 5.41 7.27
C ARG A 150 17.11 5.65 8.22
N SER A 151 16.87 4.74 9.16
CA SER A 151 15.87 4.89 10.21
C SER A 151 16.33 5.82 11.35
N GLY A 152 17.64 5.95 11.59
CA GLY A 152 18.22 6.84 12.62
C GLY A 152 18.43 8.31 12.22
N GLY A 153 17.89 8.78 11.10
CA GLY A 153 18.23 10.09 10.53
C GLY A 153 17.03 10.89 10.01
N ALA A 154 16.17 11.36 10.91
CA ALA A 154 15.41 12.58 10.65
C ALA A 154 16.19 13.77 11.25
N PRO A 155 16.74 14.69 10.45
CA PRO A 155 17.30 15.91 11.00
C PRO A 155 16.17 16.78 11.55
N SER A 156 16.21 17.06 12.85
CA SER A 156 15.44 18.12 13.47
C SER A 156 15.75 19.44 12.77
N ALA A 157 14.83 19.87 11.90
CA ALA A 157 14.83 21.20 11.33
C ALA A 157 14.28 22.18 12.38
N GLU A 158 15.13 22.59 13.31
CA GLU A 158 14.89 23.76 14.17
C GLU A 158 16.23 24.27 14.67
N ASP A 159 16.93 25.02 13.81
CA ASP A 159 17.78 26.12 14.24
C ASP A 159 17.98 27.11 13.09
N ARG A 160 17.09 28.11 13.01
CA ARG A 160 17.34 29.46 12.50
C ARG A 160 16.16 30.39 12.72
#